data_AF-A0A388TFH9-F1
#
_entry.id   AF-A0A388TFH9-F1
#
_cell.length_a   1.000
_cell.length_b   1.000
_cell.length_c   1.000
_cell.angle_alpha   90.00
_cell.angle_beta   90.00
_cell.angle_gamma   90.00
#
_symmetry.space_group_name_H-M   'P 1'
#
loop_
_entity.id
_entity.type
_entity.pdbx_description
1 polymer ?
#
loop_
_entity_poly.entity_id
_entity_poly.type
_entity_poly.pdbx_seq_one_letter_code
_entity_poly.pdbx_strand_id
1 'polypeptide(L)'
;MFNKPILFLIFNRLNTAKQVFSVIRQVQPKYLYVASDGPRVDKESEKKEVDSVRQYVLANVDWDCEVKTLFRDKNLGCGRAVSSAITWFFEQVEQGIILEDDVLPSKSFFTYCAELLDRYRDDEKIYHIAGCNVLEDVGLKDSYYFALMPGVWGWATWRRAWQKYQYDVDVQSLTEFIKQRKINSVSPRRCDRRHWLNIFKSMQEHKIDTWDYQWVYTVFRSKRGYLKMYIQNHIWQSIMN
;
A
#
# COMPACT_ATOMS: atom_id res chain seq x y z
N MET A 1 -17.59 2.71 15.53
CA MET A 1 -16.17 2.37 15.66
C MET A 1 -15.79 1.43 14.52
N PHE A 2 -14.77 1.79 13.74
CA PHE A 2 -14.34 1.00 12.60
C PHE A 2 -13.48 -0.19 13.05
N ASN A 3 -13.75 -1.41 12.56
CA ASN A 3 -13.17 -2.63 13.13
C ASN A 3 -12.05 -3.27 12.29
N LYS A 4 -11.73 -2.73 11.10
CA LYS A 4 -10.58 -3.23 10.32
C LYS A 4 -9.31 -2.54 10.79
N PRO A 5 -8.20 -3.27 10.98
CA PRO A 5 -6.90 -2.68 11.28
C PRO A 5 -6.44 -1.74 10.17
N ILE A 6 -5.86 -0.60 10.57
CA ILE A 6 -5.25 0.37 9.66
C ILE A 6 -3.76 0.47 9.99
N LEU A 7 -2.91 0.28 8.97
CA LEU A 7 -1.51 0.65 9.00
C LEU A 7 -1.34 2.05 8.40
N PHE A 8 -0.81 2.96 9.20
CA PHE A 8 -0.44 4.31 8.79
C PHE A 8 1.08 4.46 8.77
N LEU A 9 1.63 4.56 7.57
CA LEU A 9 3.05 4.74 7.29
C LEU A 9 3.35 6.24 7.28
N ILE A 10 4.21 6.69 8.19
CA ILE A 10 4.54 8.10 8.37
C ILE A 10 6.04 8.34 8.34
N PHE A 11 6.45 9.53 7.90
CA PHE A 11 7.85 9.91 7.96
C PHE A 11 8.08 11.33 8.52
N ASN A 12 8.45 12.29 7.68
CA ASN A 12 8.86 13.63 8.09
C ASN A 12 7.92 14.73 7.54
N ARG A 13 6.75 14.37 7.02
CA ARG A 13 5.82 15.30 6.35
C ARG A 13 4.61 15.63 7.22
N LEU A 14 4.79 16.51 8.20
CA LEU A 14 3.74 16.83 9.17
C LEU A 14 2.43 17.34 8.53
N ASN A 15 2.53 18.20 7.51
CA ASN A 15 1.34 18.83 6.93
C ASN A 15 0.43 17.83 6.19
N THR A 16 1.00 16.92 5.41
CA THR A 16 0.22 15.89 4.71
C THR A 16 -0.23 14.81 5.69
N ALA A 17 0.63 14.41 6.63
CA ALA A 17 0.29 13.44 7.68
C ALA A 17 -0.93 13.89 8.50
N LYS A 18 -1.01 15.19 8.85
CA LYS A 18 -2.16 15.81 9.51
C LYS A 18 -3.45 15.60 8.73
N GLN A 19 -3.42 15.82 7.42
CA GLN A 19 -4.60 15.69 6.57
C GLN A 19 -5.06 14.23 6.50
N VAL A 20 -4.14 13.29 6.25
CA VAL A 20 -4.47 11.85 6.21
C VAL A 20 -5.00 11.37 7.56
N PHE A 21 -4.30 11.70 8.65
CA PHE A 21 -4.69 11.33 10.01
C PHE A 21 -6.05 11.92 10.39
N SER A 22 -6.39 13.14 9.94
CA SER A 22 -7.70 13.73 10.22
C SER A 22 -8.85 12.87 9.70
N VAL A 23 -8.66 12.13 8.61
CA VAL A 23 -9.70 11.22 8.07
C VAL A 23 -9.68 9.88 8.80
N ILE A 24 -8.50 9.36 9.16
CA ILE A 24 -8.37 8.17 10.03
C ILE A 24 -9.08 8.41 11.37
N ARG A 25 -8.86 9.58 12.00
CA ARG A 25 -9.52 9.99 13.24
C ARG A 25 -11.03 10.07 13.11
N GLN A 26 -11.56 10.48 11.94
CA GLN A 26 -13.01 10.52 11.71
C GLN A 26 -13.67 9.14 11.66
N VAL A 27 -12.94 8.09 11.24
CA VAL A 27 -13.48 6.72 11.21
C VAL A 27 -13.24 5.95 12.52
N GLN A 28 -12.39 6.48 13.41
CA GLN A 28 -12.13 5.93 14.75
C GLN A 28 -11.86 4.41 14.71
N PRO A 29 -10.75 3.96 14.08
CA PRO A 29 -10.42 2.55 14.02
C PRO A 29 -10.14 2.01 15.43
N LYS A 30 -10.64 0.79 15.71
CA LYS A 30 -10.31 0.08 16.95
C LYS A 30 -8.83 -0.28 17.04
N TYR A 31 -8.19 -0.54 15.89
CA TYR A 31 -6.78 -0.92 15.83
C TYR A 31 -6.04 -0.01 14.86
N LEU A 32 -5.08 0.77 15.37
CA LEU A 32 -4.24 1.66 14.57
C LEU A 32 -2.77 1.27 14.73
N TYR A 33 -2.14 0.93 13.62
CA TYR A 33 -0.73 0.60 13.53
C TYR A 33 -0.01 1.78 12.92
N VAL A 34 0.95 2.35 13.64
CA VAL A 34 1.71 3.52 13.17
C VAL A 34 3.15 3.10 12.98
N ALA A 35 3.61 3.07 11.73
CA ALA A 35 4.99 2.74 11.41
C ALA A 35 5.70 3.99 10.91
N SER A 36 6.88 4.26 11.46
CA SER A 36 7.68 5.43 11.12
C SER A 36 9.13 5.02 10.88
N ASP A 37 9.66 5.37 9.71
CA ASP A 37 11.08 5.22 9.46
C ASP A 37 11.91 6.21 10.30
N GLY A 38 13.20 5.94 10.46
CA GLY A 38 14.10 6.81 11.22
C GLY A 38 14.64 7.98 10.38
N PRO A 39 15.09 9.07 11.03
CA PRO A 39 15.70 10.18 10.31
C PRO A 39 16.96 9.72 9.56
N ARG A 40 17.24 10.36 8.43
CA ARG A 40 18.48 10.16 7.69
C ARG A 40 19.64 10.78 8.47
N VAL A 41 20.75 10.04 8.54
CA VAL A 41 21.92 10.40 9.37
C VAL A 41 22.56 11.72 8.90
N ASP A 42 22.48 12.03 7.62
CA ASP A 42 23.02 13.22 6.97
C ASP A 42 22.09 14.44 7.02
N LYS A 43 20.90 14.33 7.64
CA LYS A 43 19.92 15.43 7.74
C LYS A 43 19.53 15.70 9.18
N GLU A 44 20.30 16.56 9.84
CA GLU A 44 20.15 16.89 11.25
C GLU A 44 18.75 17.43 11.63
N SER A 45 18.10 18.20 10.74
CA SER A 45 16.74 18.71 10.96
C SER A 45 15.66 17.62 10.94
N GLU A 46 15.91 16.52 10.24
CA GLU A 46 14.91 15.49 9.96
C GLU A 46 14.50 14.73 11.23
N LYS A 47 15.39 14.66 12.24
CA LYS A 47 15.03 14.09 13.54
C LYS A 47 13.85 14.84 14.17
N LYS A 48 13.89 16.18 14.18
CA LYS A 48 12.79 16.99 14.74
C LYS A 48 11.51 16.84 13.91
N GLU A 49 11.63 16.77 12.59
CA GLU A 49 10.49 16.57 11.70
C GLU A 49 9.82 15.21 11.96
N VAL A 50 10.59 14.11 11.94
CA VAL A 50 10.09 12.76 12.22
C VAL A 50 9.45 12.68 13.61
N ASP A 51 10.12 13.20 14.64
CA ASP A 51 9.59 13.20 16.01
C ASP A 51 8.29 14.02 16.10
N SER A 52 8.17 15.13 15.36
CA SER A 52 6.94 15.94 15.33
C SER A 52 5.76 15.20 14.70
N VAL A 53 5.98 14.41 13.64
CA VAL A 53 4.91 13.61 13.01
C VAL A 53 4.45 12.51 13.95
N ARG A 54 5.40 11.77 14.55
CA ARG A 54 5.11 10.71 15.52
C ARG A 54 4.31 11.24 16.70
N GLN A 55 4.77 12.33 17.32
CA GLN A 55 4.10 12.97 18.44
C GLN A 55 2.70 13.47 18.07
N TYR A 56 2.55 14.11 16.92
CA TYR A 56 1.25 14.60 16.47
C TYR A 56 0.24 13.45 16.35
N VAL A 57 0.59 12.36 15.66
CA VAL A 57 -0.31 11.21 15.49
C VAL A 57 -0.71 10.63 16.85
N LEU A 58 0.26 10.32 17.70
CA LEU A 58 -0.01 9.68 19.00
C LEU A 58 -0.81 10.58 19.95
N ALA A 59 -0.52 11.88 20.00
CA ALA A 59 -1.21 12.82 20.89
C ALA A 59 -2.66 13.12 20.46
N ASN A 60 -3.04 12.80 19.22
CA ASN A 60 -4.37 13.09 18.68
C ASN A 60 -5.22 11.83 18.48
N VAL A 61 -4.80 10.68 19.04
CA VAL A 61 -5.68 9.52 19.20
C VAL A 61 -6.52 9.72 20.46
N ASP A 62 -7.73 10.24 20.28
CA ASP A 62 -8.64 10.64 21.36
C ASP A 62 -9.95 9.82 21.40
N TRP A 63 -9.91 8.62 20.84
CA TRP A 63 -10.97 7.62 20.91
C TRP A 63 -10.40 6.30 21.47
N ASP A 64 -11.27 5.38 21.87
CA ASP A 64 -10.85 4.04 22.31
C ASP A 64 -10.11 3.34 21.14
N CYS A 65 -8.80 3.18 21.23
CA CYS A 65 -7.97 2.72 20.13
C CYS A 65 -6.78 1.93 20.66
N GLU A 66 -6.62 0.70 20.19
CA GLU A 66 -5.39 -0.05 20.40
C GLU A 66 -4.36 0.43 19.37
N VAL A 67 -3.44 1.27 19.85
CA VAL A 67 -2.34 1.80 19.04
C VAL A 67 -1.11 0.92 19.19
N LYS A 68 -0.52 0.49 18.06
CA LYS A 68 0.78 -0.20 18.03
C LYS A 68 1.75 0.56 17.16
N THR A 69 2.99 0.66 17.60
CA THR A 69 4.01 1.48 16.92
C THR A 69 5.20 0.64 16.45
N LEU A 70 5.69 0.94 15.25
CA LEU A 70 6.99 0.51 14.77
C LEU A 70 7.80 1.74 14.39
N PHE A 71 8.59 2.27 15.32
CA PHE A 71 9.44 3.43 15.09
C PHE A 71 10.90 3.00 14.98
N ARG A 72 11.56 3.44 13.90
CA ARG A 72 12.97 3.14 13.68
C ARG A 72 13.84 4.31 14.09
N ASP A 73 15.03 3.99 14.57
CA ASP A 73 16.05 5.00 14.93
C ASP A 73 16.84 5.48 13.70
N LYS A 74 16.92 4.66 12.66
CA LYS A 74 17.67 4.94 11.43
C LYS A 74 16.77 4.80 10.21
N ASN A 75 17.01 5.64 9.20
CA ASN A 75 16.34 5.53 7.91
C ASN A 75 16.74 4.24 7.19
N LEU A 76 15.75 3.48 6.72
CA LEU A 76 15.96 2.27 5.91
C LEU A 76 15.62 2.46 4.42
N GLY A 77 15.18 3.65 4.01
CA GLY A 77 14.75 3.95 2.65
C GLY A 77 13.33 3.48 2.37
N CYS A 78 12.73 4.00 1.30
CA CYS A 78 11.31 3.78 0.99
C CYS A 78 11.00 2.29 0.84
N GLY A 79 11.83 1.55 0.10
CA GLY A 79 11.57 0.15 -0.17
C GLY A 79 11.58 -0.70 1.10
N ARG A 80 12.69 -0.71 1.84
CA ARG A 80 12.85 -1.59 3.01
C ARG A 80 12.03 -1.12 4.21
N ALA A 81 11.91 0.19 4.43
CA ALA A 81 11.14 0.73 5.55
C ALA A 81 9.65 0.38 5.45
N VAL A 82 9.06 0.60 4.26
CA VAL A 82 7.63 0.37 4.04
C VAL A 82 7.33 -1.12 3.99
N SER A 83 8.05 -1.90 3.19
CA SER A 83 7.78 -3.34 3.04
C SER A 83 7.87 -4.09 4.37
N SER A 84 8.91 -3.84 5.18
CA SER A 84 9.03 -4.50 6.49
C SER A 84 8.01 -4.00 7.52
N ALA A 85 7.51 -2.77 7.40
CA ALA A 85 6.39 -2.31 8.22
C ALA A 85 5.08 -3.01 7.85
N ILE A 86 4.83 -3.26 6.56
CA ILE A 86 3.67 -4.04 6.10
C ILE A 86 3.80 -5.50 6.56
N THR A 87 5.00 -6.08 6.52
CA THR A 87 5.26 -7.42 7.08
C THR A 87 4.95 -7.47 8.58
N TRP A 88 5.52 -6.55 9.37
CA TRP A 88 5.24 -6.44 10.81
C TRP A 88 3.75 -6.27 11.13
N PHE A 89 3.03 -5.52 10.30
CA PHE A 89 1.58 -5.38 10.43
C PHE A 89 0.86 -6.72 10.22
N PHE A 90 1.18 -7.44 9.13
CA PHE A 90 0.53 -8.71 8.83
C PHE A 90 0.99 -9.89 9.70
N GLU A 91 2.11 -9.80 10.41
CA GLU A 91 2.42 -10.76 11.48
C GLU A 91 1.35 -10.73 12.59
N GLN A 92 0.65 -9.60 12.74
CA GLN A 92 -0.29 -9.38 13.83
C GLN A 92 -1.76 -9.47 13.40
N VAL A 93 -2.07 -9.17 12.13
CA VAL A 93 -3.45 -9.18 11.62
C VAL A 93 -3.59 -10.03 10.36
N GLU A 94 -4.80 -10.54 10.09
CA GLU A 94 -5.08 -11.34 8.89
C GLU A 94 -5.37 -10.49 7.66
N GLN A 95 -5.84 -9.26 7.86
CA GLN A 95 -6.25 -8.32 6.82
C GLN A 95 -6.23 -6.90 7.34
N GLY A 96 -6.10 -5.92 6.44
CA GLY A 96 -6.11 -4.53 6.84
C GLY A 96 -5.93 -3.55 5.69
N ILE A 97 -6.07 -2.27 6.06
CA ILE A 97 -5.90 -1.11 5.18
C ILE A 97 -4.51 -0.52 5.39
N ILE A 98 -3.86 -0.08 4.32
CA ILE A 98 -2.55 0.54 4.32
C ILE A 98 -2.66 1.95 3.72
N LEU A 99 -2.19 2.94 4.47
CA LEU A 99 -2.15 4.36 4.09
C LEU A 99 -0.75 4.94 4.33
N GLU A 100 -0.32 5.81 3.43
CA GLU A 100 0.91 6.61 3.57
C GLU A 100 0.56 8.06 3.94
N ASP A 101 1.53 8.80 4.48
CA ASP A 101 1.34 10.17 4.98
C ASP A 101 1.01 11.23 3.91
N ASP A 102 1.02 10.85 2.65
CA ASP A 102 0.68 11.69 1.50
C ASP A 102 -0.49 11.13 0.65
N VAL A 103 -1.22 10.16 1.18
CA VAL A 103 -2.39 9.54 0.52
C VAL A 103 -3.68 9.93 1.26
N LEU A 104 -4.40 10.94 0.75
CA LEU A 104 -5.56 11.54 1.41
C LEU A 104 -6.89 10.77 1.22
N PRO A 105 -7.48 10.20 2.29
CA PRO A 105 -8.70 9.43 2.16
C PRO A 105 -10.00 10.15 1.97
N SER A 106 -10.89 9.55 1.18
CA SER A 106 -12.33 9.69 1.37
C SER A 106 -12.83 8.75 2.47
N LYS A 107 -13.91 9.13 3.16
CA LYS A 107 -14.53 8.26 4.19
C LYS A 107 -15.07 6.96 3.63
N SER A 108 -15.65 7.00 2.43
CA SER A 108 -16.27 5.85 1.77
C SER A 108 -15.29 4.75 1.43
N PHE A 109 -14.01 5.07 1.23
CA PHE A 109 -12.95 4.08 1.05
C PHE A 109 -12.83 3.10 2.22
N PHE A 110 -13.01 3.54 3.46
CA PHE A 110 -12.89 2.65 4.61
C PHE A 110 -14.01 1.61 4.62
N THR A 111 -15.24 2.04 4.39
CA THR A 111 -16.40 1.14 4.25
C THR A 111 -16.19 0.17 3.09
N TYR A 112 -15.77 0.70 1.93
CA TYR A 112 -15.45 -0.09 0.76
C TYR A 112 -14.38 -1.15 1.03
N CYS A 113 -13.24 -0.78 1.60
CA CYS A 113 -12.21 -1.75 1.95
C CYS A 113 -12.72 -2.78 2.97
N ALA A 114 -13.50 -2.37 3.97
CA ALA A 114 -14.04 -3.28 4.97
C ALA A 114 -14.96 -4.35 4.37
N GLU A 115 -15.92 -3.94 3.53
CA GLU A 115 -16.84 -4.86 2.85
C GLU A 115 -16.10 -5.85 1.97
N LEU A 116 -15.09 -5.37 1.22
CA LEU A 116 -14.38 -6.19 0.26
C LEU A 116 -13.34 -7.11 0.90
N LEU A 117 -12.71 -6.66 1.98
CA LEU A 117 -11.87 -7.52 2.80
C LEU A 117 -12.65 -8.71 3.34
N ASP A 118 -13.90 -8.50 3.78
CA ASP A 118 -14.75 -9.59 4.25
C ASP A 118 -15.27 -10.46 3.11
N ARG A 119 -15.75 -9.84 2.03
CA ARG A 119 -16.32 -10.55 0.87
C ARG A 119 -15.33 -11.50 0.20
N TYR A 120 -14.07 -11.08 0.05
CA TYR A 120 -13.03 -11.85 -0.64
C TYR A 120 -12.00 -12.44 0.32
N ARG A 121 -12.33 -12.57 1.61
CA ARG A 121 -11.43 -13.12 2.64
C ARG A 121 -10.78 -14.42 2.21
N ASP A 122 -11.58 -15.36 1.69
CA ASP A 122 -11.14 -16.71 1.34
C ASP A 122 -10.89 -16.89 -0.17
N ASP A 123 -11.12 -15.85 -0.99
CA ASP A 123 -10.86 -15.93 -2.42
C ASP A 123 -9.39 -15.68 -2.72
N GLU A 124 -8.61 -16.76 -2.82
CA GLU A 124 -7.18 -16.71 -3.13
C GLU A 124 -6.84 -16.09 -4.49
N LYS A 125 -7.84 -15.85 -5.35
CA LYS A 125 -7.67 -15.13 -6.62
C LYS A 125 -7.52 -13.62 -6.39
N ILE A 126 -8.04 -13.08 -5.30
CA ILE A 126 -8.02 -11.64 -5.02
C ILE A 126 -6.87 -11.33 -4.07
N TYR A 127 -5.95 -10.48 -4.52
CA TYR A 127 -4.74 -10.11 -3.77
C TYR A 127 -4.81 -8.71 -3.18
N HIS A 128 -5.59 -7.80 -3.77
CA HIS A 128 -5.45 -6.38 -3.49
C HIS A 128 -6.78 -5.68 -3.78
N ILE A 129 -7.15 -4.78 -2.87
CA ILE A 129 -8.26 -3.84 -3.05
C ILE A 129 -7.63 -2.46 -3.23
N ALA A 130 -7.88 -1.80 -4.35
CA ALA A 130 -7.32 -0.48 -4.64
C ALA A 130 -8.32 0.61 -4.26
N GLY A 131 -7.84 1.69 -3.64
CA GLY A 131 -8.61 2.89 -3.34
C GLY A 131 -8.53 3.97 -4.42
N CYS A 132 -7.42 4.01 -5.17
CA CYS A 132 -7.20 4.98 -6.24
C CYS A 132 -7.51 4.38 -7.60
N ASN A 133 -8.36 5.03 -8.40
CA ASN A 133 -8.49 4.78 -9.84
C ASN A 133 -7.85 5.92 -10.62
N VAL A 134 -6.80 5.63 -11.39
CA VAL A 134 -6.11 6.61 -12.24
C VAL A 134 -6.77 6.77 -13.62
N LEU A 135 -7.77 5.94 -13.94
CA LEU A 135 -8.58 6.08 -15.13
C LEU A 135 -9.81 6.93 -14.77
N GLU A 136 -10.01 8.02 -15.51
CA GLU A 136 -11.27 8.77 -15.47
C GLU A 136 -12.47 7.87 -15.81
N ASP A 137 -13.65 8.29 -15.35
CA ASP A 137 -14.93 7.58 -15.39
C ASP A 137 -15.04 6.54 -16.51
N VAL A 138 -14.95 5.27 -16.11
CA VAL A 138 -15.02 4.12 -17.02
C VAL A 138 -16.47 3.77 -17.41
N GLY A 139 -17.46 4.58 -17.02
CA GLY A 139 -18.86 4.43 -17.41
C GLY A 139 -19.50 3.14 -16.92
N LEU A 140 -19.00 2.59 -15.82
CA LEU A 140 -19.48 1.33 -15.26
C LEU A 140 -20.78 1.53 -14.48
N LYS A 141 -21.59 0.47 -14.40
CA LYS A 141 -22.81 0.44 -13.58
C LYS A 141 -22.54 -0.01 -12.14
N ASP A 142 -21.50 -0.81 -11.96
CA ASP A 142 -21.12 -1.35 -10.66
C ASP A 142 -20.25 -0.37 -9.88
N SER A 143 -20.33 -0.45 -8.54
CA SER A 143 -19.50 0.37 -7.65
C SER A 143 -18.00 0.03 -7.72
N TYR A 144 -17.63 -1.09 -8.36
CA TYR A 144 -16.26 -1.47 -8.63
C TYR A 144 -16.06 -2.41 -9.82
N TYR A 145 -14.80 -2.55 -10.28
CA TYR A 145 -14.41 -3.54 -11.30
C TYR A 145 -13.06 -4.21 -11.07
N PHE A 146 -12.91 -5.38 -11.68
CA PHE A 146 -11.63 -6.08 -11.74
C PHE A 146 -10.70 -5.54 -12.83
N ALA A 147 -9.47 -5.29 -12.44
CA ALA A 147 -8.41 -4.76 -13.27
C ALA A 147 -7.21 -5.71 -13.30
N LEU A 148 -6.06 -5.22 -13.77
CA LEU A 148 -4.83 -6.01 -13.92
C LEU A 148 -3.62 -5.40 -13.19
N MET A 149 -3.75 -4.23 -12.55
CA MET A 149 -2.59 -3.48 -12.06
C MET A 149 -2.70 -2.96 -10.62
N PRO A 150 -1.72 -3.21 -9.72
CA PRO A 150 -1.56 -2.56 -8.39
C PRO A 150 -1.69 -1.06 -8.41
N GLY A 151 -2.40 -0.52 -7.42
CA GLY A 151 -2.62 0.89 -7.21
C GLY A 151 -2.45 1.07 -5.71
N VAL A 152 -1.25 1.45 -5.30
CA VAL A 152 -0.81 1.40 -3.89
C VAL A 152 -1.12 2.70 -3.14
N TRP A 153 -1.68 3.70 -3.80
CA TRP A 153 -2.16 4.93 -3.16
C TRP A 153 -3.51 4.68 -2.48
N GLY A 154 -3.42 4.21 -1.23
CA GLY A 154 -4.57 3.80 -0.44
C GLY A 154 -5.09 2.45 -0.90
N TRP A 155 -4.84 1.41 -0.11
CA TRP A 155 -5.18 0.05 -0.51
C TRP A 155 -5.42 -0.85 0.70
N ALA A 156 -5.96 -2.04 0.44
CA ALA A 156 -6.13 -3.07 1.44
C ALA A 156 -5.74 -4.44 0.89
N THR A 157 -5.31 -5.32 1.78
CA THR A 157 -4.96 -6.71 1.44
C THR A 157 -5.08 -7.63 2.66
N TRP A 158 -4.74 -8.89 2.45
CA TRP A 158 -4.72 -9.95 3.43
C TRP A 158 -3.30 -10.45 3.65
N ARG A 159 -3.00 -10.92 4.87
CA ARG A 159 -1.79 -11.67 5.21
C ARG A 159 -1.54 -12.79 4.21
N ARG A 160 -2.58 -13.53 3.81
CA ARG A 160 -2.48 -14.63 2.83
C ARG A 160 -1.92 -14.22 1.48
N ALA A 161 -2.10 -12.96 1.09
CA ALA A 161 -1.55 -12.39 -0.14
C ALA A 161 -0.18 -11.78 0.12
N TRP A 162 -0.02 -11.00 1.21
CA TRP A 162 1.25 -10.36 1.56
C TRP A 162 2.37 -11.35 1.86
N GLN A 163 2.10 -12.51 2.46
CA GLN A 163 3.12 -13.54 2.73
C GLN A 163 3.84 -14.06 1.46
N LYS A 164 3.29 -13.77 0.27
CA LYS A 164 3.89 -14.13 -1.02
C LYS A 164 4.87 -13.05 -1.53
N TYR A 165 4.93 -11.89 -0.87
CA TYR A 165 5.80 -10.78 -1.19
C TYR A 165 7.26 -11.11 -0.89
N GLN A 166 8.17 -10.62 -1.74
CA GLN A 166 9.61 -10.72 -1.55
C GLN A 166 10.22 -9.37 -1.91
N TYR A 167 10.87 -8.72 -0.94
CA TYR A 167 11.57 -7.44 -1.16
C TYR A 167 12.77 -7.64 -2.08
N ASP A 168 13.65 -8.56 -1.69
CA ASP A 168 14.78 -9.00 -2.50
C ASP A 168 14.26 -10.09 -3.46
N VAL A 169 13.66 -9.65 -4.58
CA VAL A 169 13.08 -10.56 -5.59
C VAL A 169 14.18 -11.45 -6.17
N ASP A 170 13.92 -12.76 -6.19
CA ASP A 170 14.82 -13.73 -6.82
C ASP A 170 14.99 -13.40 -8.32
N VAL A 171 16.23 -13.05 -8.69
CA VAL A 171 16.59 -12.63 -10.05
C VAL A 171 16.35 -13.75 -11.05
N GLN A 172 16.51 -15.01 -10.65
CA GLN A 172 16.24 -16.15 -11.52
C GLN A 172 14.74 -16.27 -11.83
N SER A 173 13.89 -16.22 -10.81
CA SER A 173 12.42 -16.21 -10.95
C SER A 173 11.95 -15.09 -11.88
N LEU A 174 12.49 -13.88 -11.69
CA LEU A 174 12.16 -12.73 -12.53
C LEU A 174 12.64 -12.92 -13.99
N THR A 175 13.85 -13.47 -14.16
CA THR A 175 14.39 -13.82 -15.49
C THR A 175 13.50 -14.83 -16.20
N GLU A 176 13.05 -15.88 -15.50
CA GLU A 176 12.15 -16.89 -16.05
C GLU A 176 10.79 -16.30 -16.40
N PHE A 177 10.25 -15.41 -15.58
CA PHE A 177 9.00 -14.70 -15.87
C PHE A 177 9.09 -13.91 -17.18
N ILE A 178 10.21 -13.20 -17.40
CA ILE A 178 10.49 -12.44 -18.61
C ILE A 178 10.66 -13.38 -19.82
N LYS A 179 11.52 -14.41 -19.70
CA LYS A 179 11.82 -15.37 -20.78
C LYS A 179 10.57 -16.13 -21.24
N GLN A 180 9.73 -16.57 -20.31
CA GLN A 180 8.48 -17.28 -20.59
C GLN A 180 7.35 -16.35 -21.09
N ARG A 181 7.62 -15.03 -21.23
CA ARG A 181 6.65 -14.03 -21.66
C ARG A 181 5.36 -14.03 -20.83
N LYS A 182 5.45 -14.34 -19.53
CA LYS A 182 4.29 -14.39 -18.62
C LYS A 182 3.56 -13.05 -18.53
N ILE A 183 4.26 -11.94 -18.80
CA ILE A 183 3.64 -10.60 -18.92
C ILE A 183 2.51 -10.55 -19.97
N ASN A 184 2.49 -11.44 -20.96
CA ASN A 184 1.42 -11.52 -21.96
C ASN A 184 0.07 -11.96 -21.37
N SER A 185 0.06 -12.72 -20.27
CA SER A 185 -1.19 -13.07 -19.58
C SER A 185 -1.67 -11.97 -18.63
N VAL A 186 -0.85 -10.93 -18.40
CA VAL A 186 -1.14 -9.87 -17.43
C VAL A 186 -1.79 -8.65 -18.08
N SER A 187 -1.36 -8.22 -19.27
CA SER A 187 -2.02 -7.10 -19.98
C SER A 187 -2.09 -7.35 -21.49
N PRO A 188 -3.24 -7.11 -22.14
CA PRO A 188 -3.37 -7.21 -23.59
C PRO A 188 -2.66 -6.07 -24.33
N ARG A 189 -2.35 -4.95 -23.65
CA ARG A 189 -1.74 -3.76 -24.28
C ARG A 189 -0.22 -3.87 -24.35
N ARG A 190 0.35 -3.65 -25.54
CA ARG A 190 1.81 -3.73 -25.77
C ARG A 190 2.59 -2.69 -24.97
N CYS A 191 2.06 -1.48 -24.81
CA CYS A 191 2.68 -0.41 -24.04
C CYS A 191 2.84 -0.77 -22.56
N ASP A 192 1.78 -1.26 -21.92
CA ASP A 192 1.82 -1.72 -20.52
C ASP A 192 2.88 -2.81 -20.32
N ARG A 193 2.90 -3.81 -21.22
CA ARG A 193 3.89 -4.90 -21.14
C ARG A 193 5.31 -4.37 -21.28
N ARG A 194 5.56 -3.45 -22.22
CA ARG A 194 6.88 -2.82 -22.41
C ARG A 194 7.31 -2.06 -21.16
N HIS A 195 6.41 -1.29 -20.57
CA HIS A 195 6.66 -0.51 -19.36
C HIS A 195 7.09 -1.42 -18.20
N TRP A 196 6.31 -2.46 -17.89
CA TRP A 196 6.63 -3.39 -16.80
C TRP A 196 7.89 -4.23 -17.06
N LEU A 197 8.13 -4.64 -18.30
CA LEU A 197 9.38 -5.33 -18.64
C LEU A 197 10.62 -4.45 -18.42
N ASN A 198 10.52 -3.13 -18.66
CA ASN A 198 11.61 -2.21 -18.36
C ASN A 198 11.84 -2.07 -16.86
N ILE A 199 10.76 -1.91 -16.07
CA ILE A 199 10.83 -1.86 -14.61
C ILE A 199 11.47 -3.13 -14.05
N PHE A 200 11.02 -4.31 -14.51
CA PHE A 200 11.55 -5.59 -14.04
C PHE A 200 13.04 -5.74 -14.35
N LYS A 201 13.53 -5.28 -15.50
CA LYS A 201 14.97 -5.23 -15.79
C LYS A 201 15.71 -4.31 -14.81
N SER A 202 15.18 -3.13 -14.54
CA SER A 202 15.78 -2.20 -13.57
C SER A 202 15.79 -2.75 -12.14
N MET A 203 14.79 -3.57 -11.77
CA MET A 203 14.79 -4.32 -10.50
C MET A 203 15.92 -5.37 -10.46
N GLN A 204 16.17 -6.10 -11.56
CA GLN A 204 17.28 -7.07 -11.63
C GLN A 204 18.65 -6.40 -11.47
N GLU A 205 18.77 -5.13 -11.87
CA GLU A 205 19.98 -4.33 -11.74
C GLU A 205 20.10 -3.64 -10.38
N HIS A 206 19.15 -3.85 -9.44
CA HIS A 206 19.09 -3.23 -8.12
C HIS A 206 19.14 -1.69 -8.14
N LYS A 207 18.59 -1.07 -9.19
CA LYS A 207 18.61 0.40 -9.39
C LYS A 207 17.41 1.13 -8.78
N ILE A 208 16.55 0.44 -8.05
CA ILE A 208 15.28 0.99 -7.55
C ILE A 208 15.18 0.73 -6.05
N ASP A 209 15.05 1.80 -5.27
CA ASP A 209 14.66 1.75 -3.84
C ASP A 209 13.16 2.06 -3.70
N THR A 210 12.34 1.04 -3.98
CA THR A 210 10.89 1.06 -3.76
C THR A 210 10.42 -0.33 -3.35
N TRP A 211 9.18 -0.44 -2.87
CA TRP A 211 8.55 -1.69 -2.46
C TRP A 211 7.43 -2.15 -3.40
N ASP A 212 6.83 -1.22 -4.14
CA ASP A 212 5.57 -1.40 -4.86
C ASP A 212 5.73 -2.20 -6.15
N TYR A 213 6.85 -2.07 -6.87
CA TYR A 213 7.13 -2.89 -8.04
C TYR A 213 7.32 -4.38 -7.70
N GLN A 214 7.90 -4.69 -6.56
CA GLN A 214 8.00 -6.05 -6.01
C GLN A 214 6.62 -6.61 -5.69
N TRP A 215 5.71 -5.76 -5.20
CA TRP A 215 4.32 -6.15 -4.98
C TRP A 215 3.61 -6.41 -6.31
N VAL A 216 3.83 -5.57 -7.32
CA VAL A 216 3.31 -5.78 -8.68
C VAL A 216 3.79 -7.11 -9.26
N TYR A 217 5.09 -7.37 -9.18
CA TYR A 217 5.64 -8.64 -9.60
C TYR A 217 5.01 -9.83 -8.84
N THR A 218 4.83 -9.69 -7.52
CA THR A 218 4.19 -10.70 -6.67
C THR A 218 2.77 -11.03 -7.13
N VAL A 219 1.98 -10.02 -7.51
CA VAL A 219 0.63 -10.24 -8.01
C VAL A 219 0.67 -10.85 -9.42
N PHE A 220 1.54 -10.36 -10.31
CA PHE A 220 1.64 -10.86 -11.70
C PHE A 220 2.09 -12.31 -11.80
N ARG A 221 2.97 -12.77 -10.91
CA ARG A 221 3.43 -14.16 -10.91
C ARG A 221 2.36 -15.15 -10.42
N SER A 222 1.29 -14.66 -9.79
CA SER A 222 0.21 -15.52 -9.33
C SER A 222 -0.55 -16.10 -10.53
N LYS A 223 -0.62 -17.43 -10.63
CA LYS A 223 -1.27 -18.14 -11.75
C LYS A 223 -2.80 -18.02 -11.76
N ARG A 224 -3.39 -17.32 -10.78
CA ARG A 224 -4.82 -17.31 -10.51
C ARG A 224 -5.22 -15.92 -10.01
N GLY A 225 -5.96 -15.18 -10.83
CA GLY A 225 -6.96 -14.26 -10.31
C GLY A 225 -6.81 -12.80 -10.68
N TYR A 226 -7.95 -12.26 -11.08
CA TYR A 226 -8.19 -10.91 -11.52
C TYR A 226 -7.94 -9.89 -10.40
N LEU A 227 -7.53 -8.71 -10.81
CA LEU A 227 -6.75 -7.79 -10.02
C LEU A 227 -7.68 -6.62 -9.67
N LYS A 228 -8.28 -6.69 -8.48
CA LYS A 228 -8.74 -5.51 -7.72
C LYS A 228 -10.11 -4.98 -8.06
N MET A 229 -10.41 -3.87 -7.45
CA MET A 229 -11.71 -3.25 -7.31
C MET A 229 -11.37 -1.76 -7.31
N TYR A 230 -12.14 -0.91 -8.00
CA TYR A 230 -11.94 0.54 -8.09
C TYR A 230 -13.27 1.25 -7.91
N ILE A 231 -13.36 2.30 -7.11
CA ILE A 231 -14.60 3.07 -6.94
C ILE A 231 -14.79 4.07 -8.09
N GLN A 232 -16.04 4.27 -8.54
CA GLN A 232 -16.40 5.23 -9.59
C GLN A 232 -16.43 6.70 -9.13
N ASN A 233 -16.73 6.99 -7.86
CA ASN A 233 -17.08 8.35 -7.41
C ASN A 233 -16.32 8.93 -6.21
N HIS A 234 -15.22 8.32 -5.76
CA HIS A 234 -14.54 8.79 -4.54
C HIS A 234 -13.06 9.03 -4.78
N ILE A 235 -12.80 10.30 -5.04
CA ILE A 235 -11.53 10.93 -5.37
C ILE A 235 -10.50 10.68 -4.27
N TRP A 236 -9.29 10.31 -4.70
CA TRP A 236 -8.07 10.28 -3.92
C TRP A 236 -7.00 11.01 -4.72
N GLN A 237 -6.20 11.84 -4.05
CA GLN A 237 -5.06 12.50 -4.66
C GLN A 237 -3.83 12.25 -3.79
N SER A 238 -2.71 11.93 -4.43
CA SER A 238 -1.42 12.18 -3.79
C SER A 238 -1.33 13.68 -3.57
N ILE A 239 -1.18 14.10 -2.32
CA ILE A 239 -1.16 15.53 -1.93
C ILE A 239 0.26 16.08 -1.83
N MET A 240 1.20 15.48 -2.56
CA MET A 240 2.54 16.06 -2.75
C MET A 240 2.44 17.24 -3.71
N ASN A 241 2.68 18.46 -3.19
CA ASN A 241 2.97 19.64 -4.02
C ASN A 241 4.36 19.55 -4.63
#